data_AF-A0AAX0B0Q8-F1
#
_entry.id   AF-A0AAX0B0Q8-F1
#
_cell.length_a   1.000
_cell.length_b   1.000
_cell.length_c   1.000
_cell.angle_alpha   90.00
_cell.angle_beta   90.00
_cell.angle_gamma   90.00
#
_symmetry.space_group_name_H-M   'P 1'
#
loop_
_entity.id
_entity.type
_entity.pdbx_description
1 polymer ?
#
loop_
_entity_poly.entity_id
_entity_poly.type
_entity_poly.pdbx_seq_one_letter_code
_entity_poly.pdbx_strand_id
1 'polypeptide(L)'
;MLPDIEKDLQNSRGDVVYSTVKAGLSSIPLAGSAISEFFSLIVSQPVSKRRDEWLIRIKNALEELSEKVEGFDLSNLCNNEEFTTVLMNASQMAIRNHNEIKLEALKNAVLNSAIRTNLDDTIQFMYLNYISELTSWHIQILDLFRNPTNWFIKNNKNKPSYYSGAPAHMLEDAFNELKGKKEFYNLIIKDLYNKGLLNIESLHTMMTENGIFASRTTQFGNEFINYISSPII
;
A
#
# COMPACT_ATOMS: atom_id res chain seq x y z
N MET A 1 -38.35 -11.15 31.36
CA MET A 1 -38.18 -12.62 31.27
C MET A 1 -37.38 -12.87 30.01
N LEU A 2 -36.04 -12.87 30.14
CA LEU A 2 -35.12 -13.02 29.01
C LEU A 2 -34.74 -14.51 28.90
N PRO A 3 -34.91 -15.16 27.74
CA PRO A 3 -34.62 -16.57 27.56
C PRO A 3 -33.10 -16.87 27.55
N ASP A 4 -32.75 -18.04 28.08
CA ASP A 4 -31.39 -18.57 28.27
C ASP A 4 -30.62 -18.74 26.95
N ILE A 5 -29.74 -17.77 26.70
CA ILE A 5 -28.76 -17.73 25.60
C ILE A 5 -27.82 -18.94 25.61
N GLU A 6 -27.65 -19.59 26.77
CA GLU A 6 -26.73 -20.71 26.96
C GLU A 6 -27.20 -22.01 26.25
N LYS A 7 -28.52 -22.14 26.01
CA LYS A 7 -29.11 -23.33 25.37
C LYS A 7 -29.11 -23.27 23.84
N ASP A 8 -29.15 -22.06 23.27
CA ASP A 8 -29.09 -21.84 21.81
C ASP A 8 -27.68 -22.02 21.25
N LEU A 9 -26.64 -21.91 22.10
CA LEU A 9 -25.24 -22.13 21.71
C LEU A 9 -24.87 -23.61 21.58
N GLN A 10 -25.58 -24.54 22.23
CA GLN A 10 -25.21 -25.96 22.24
C GLN A 10 -25.77 -26.79 21.07
N ASN A 11 -26.71 -26.27 20.27
CA ASN A 11 -27.48 -27.14 19.35
C ASN A 11 -27.51 -26.75 17.86
N SER A 12 -26.68 -25.83 17.36
CA SER A 12 -26.72 -25.50 15.92
C SER A 12 -25.36 -25.58 15.22
N ARG A 13 -25.01 -26.80 14.80
CA ARG A 13 -24.59 -27.14 13.43
C ARG A 13 -23.43 -26.33 12.81
N GLY A 14 -22.38 -26.05 13.57
CA GLY A 14 -21.14 -25.40 13.07
C GLY A 14 -19.87 -26.26 13.03
N ASP A 15 -19.90 -27.48 13.58
CA ASP A 15 -18.68 -28.18 14.02
C ASP A 15 -17.82 -28.87 12.96
N VAL A 16 -18.18 -28.81 11.67
CA VAL A 16 -17.39 -29.46 10.60
C VAL A 16 -16.66 -28.45 9.72
N VAL A 17 -17.03 -27.17 9.75
CA VAL A 17 -16.37 -26.13 8.93
C VAL A 17 -15.27 -25.42 9.72
N TYR A 18 -15.43 -25.30 11.04
CA TYR A 18 -14.46 -24.60 11.90
C TYR A 18 -13.13 -25.36 12.05
N SER A 19 -13.18 -26.70 12.01
CA SER A 19 -12.00 -27.56 12.17
C SER A 19 -11.05 -27.54 10.96
N THR A 20 -11.55 -27.33 9.75
CA THR A 20 -10.72 -27.28 8.53
C THR A 20 -9.95 -25.97 8.39
N VAL A 21 -10.56 -24.84 8.78
CA VAL A 21 -9.88 -23.54 8.82
C VAL A 21 -8.84 -23.52 9.95
N LYS A 22 -9.16 -24.13 11.10
CA LYS A 22 -8.23 -24.24 12.21
C LYS A 22 -7.04 -25.14 11.86
N ALA A 23 -7.24 -26.29 11.20
CA ALA A 23 -6.15 -27.19 10.79
C ALA A 23 -5.18 -26.58 9.77
N GLY A 24 -5.65 -25.67 8.90
CA GLY A 24 -4.79 -24.96 7.94
C GLY A 24 -3.99 -23.80 8.53
N LEU A 25 -4.47 -23.19 9.62
CA LEU A 25 -3.80 -22.08 10.31
C LEU A 25 -3.04 -22.52 11.57
N SER A 26 -3.38 -23.67 12.16
CA SER A 26 -2.68 -24.26 13.31
C SER A 26 -1.45 -25.08 12.93
N SER A 27 -1.15 -25.21 11.63
CA SER A 27 0.06 -25.87 11.14
C SER A 27 1.27 -24.92 11.08
N ILE A 28 1.09 -23.64 11.40
CA ILE A 28 2.18 -22.66 11.53
C ILE A 28 2.58 -22.62 13.01
N PRO A 29 3.69 -23.24 13.44
CA PRO A 29 4.02 -23.44 14.85
C PRO A 29 4.50 -22.16 15.58
N LEU A 30 4.29 -20.97 15.00
CA LEU A 30 4.85 -19.69 15.48
C LEU A 30 3.82 -18.58 15.67
N ALA A 31 2.54 -18.79 15.33
CA ALA A 31 1.50 -17.80 15.55
C ALA A 31 0.96 -17.93 16.99
N GLY A 32 1.48 -17.12 17.91
CA GLY A 32 1.04 -17.06 19.30
C GLY A 32 -0.47 -16.81 19.45
N SER A 33 -1.05 -17.47 20.45
CA SER A 33 -2.48 -17.53 20.82
C SER A 33 -3.26 -16.20 20.92
N ALA A 34 -2.63 -15.03 20.86
CA ALA A 34 -3.30 -13.73 20.90
C ALA A 34 -3.91 -13.30 19.55
N ILE A 35 -3.40 -13.82 18.42
CA ILE A 35 -3.86 -13.40 17.08
C ILE A 35 -5.16 -14.12 16.68
N SER A 36 -5.42 -15.33 17.17
CA SER A 36 -6.60 -16.09 16.75
C SER A 36 -7.93 -15.54 17.29
N GLU A 37 -7.92 -14.89 18.45
CA GLU A 37 -9.15 -14.50 19.15
C GLU A 37 -9.68 -13.13 18.69
N PHE A 38 -8.78 -12.19 18.39
CA PHE A 38 -9.13 -10.82 17.94
C PHE A 38 -9.80 -10.75 16.55
N PHE A 39 -9.61 -11.76 15.69
CA PHE A 39 -10.08 -11.73 14.30
C PHE A 39 -11.43 -12.42 14.06
N SER A 40 -12.05 -12.97 15.11
CA SER A 40 -13.29 -13.76 15.03
C SER A 40 -14.58 -12.91 15.03
N LEU A 41 -14.51 -11.61 15.34
CA LEU A 41 -15.68 -10.80 15.69
C LEU A 41 -16.37 -10.03 14.56
N ILE A 42 -16.03 -10.22 13.28
CA ILE A 42 -16.71 -9.52 12.17
C ILE A 42 -17.21 -10.53 11.14
N VAL A 43 -18.50 -10.86 11.23
CA VAL A 43 -19.16 -11.89 10.41
C VAL A 43 -19.88 -11.25 9.21
N SER A 44 -19.24 -11.32 8.04
CA SER A 44 -19.90 -11.45 6.73
C SER A 44 -18.94 -12.11 5.72
N GLN A 45 -19.43 -13.00 4.85
CA GLN A 45 -18.62 -13.81 3.92
C GLN A 45 -17.72 -13.01 2.94
N PRO A 46 -18.11 -11.80 2.44
CA PRO A 46 -17.24 -11.02 1.57
C PRO A 46 -16.06 -10.38 2.31
N VAL A 47 -16.27 -9.97 3.57
CA VAL A 47 -15.23 -9.37 4.41
C VAL A 47 -14.23 -10.43 4.86
N SER A 48 -14.68 -11.64 5.17
CA SER A 48 -13.78 -12.75 5.49
C SER A 48 -12.88 -13.11 4.31
N LYS A 49 -13.41 -13.14 3.07
CA LYS A 49 -12.59 -13.41 1.87
C LYS A 49 -11.47 -12.38 1.68
N ARG A 50 -11.78 -11.08 1.73
CA ARG A 50 -10.76 -10.01 1.58
C ARG A 50 -9.71 -10.05 2.68
N ARG A 51 -10.14 -10.33 3.92
CA ARG A 51 -9.24 -10.53 5.05
C ARG A 51 -8.30 -11.71 4.79
N ASP A 52 -8.84 -12.86 4.38
CA ASP A 52 -8.05 -14.08 4.17
C ASP A 52 -7.05 -13.88 3.01
N GLU A 53 -7.48 -13.26 1.90
CA GLU A 53 -6.61 -12.87 0.78
C GLU A 53 -5.48 -11.93 1.22
N TRP A 54 -5.81 -10.93 2.04
CA TRP A 54 -4.82 -10.01 2.60
C TRP A 54 -3.81 -10.71 3.52
N LEU A 55 -4.27 -11.58 4.42
CA LEU A 55 -3.40 -12.34 5.32
C LEU A 55 -2.45 -13.26 4.55
N ILE A 56 -2.94 -13.97 3.53
CA ILE A 56 -2.11 -14.80 2.66
C ILE A 56 -1.07 -13.93 1.92
N ARG A 57 -1.49 -12.76 1.42
CA ARG A 57 -0.58 -11.80 0.76
C ARG A 57 0.54 -11.34 1.68
N ILE A 58 0.25 -10.97 2.93
CA ILE A 58 1.27 -10.57 3.90
C ILE A 58 2.18 -11.75 4.28
N LYS A 59 1.61 -12.92 4.57
CA LYS A 59 2.38 -14.13 4.90
C LYS A 59 3.41 -14.44 3.81
N ASN A 60 2.95 -14.59 2.56
CA ASN A 60 3.83 -14.95 1.45
C ASN A 60 4.92 -13.89 1.24
N ALA A 61 4.57 -12.61 1.37
CA ALA A 61 5.53 -11.53 1.19
C ALA A 61 6.59 -11.48 2.31
N LEU A 62 6.23 -11.80 3.56
CA LEU A 62 7.19 -11.92 4.66
C LEU A 62 8.08 -13.17 4.54
N GLU A 63 7.53 -14.28 4.04
CA GLU A 63 8.30 -15.49 3.72
C GLU A 63 9.34 -15.19 2.63
N GLU A 64 8.93 -14.59 1.51
CA GLU A 64 9.86 -14.15 0.45
C GLU A 64 10.92 -13.15 0.96
N LEU A 65 10.56 -12.32 1.94
CA LEU A 65 11.48 -11.37 2.54
C LEU A 65 12.55 -12.07 3.38
N SER A 66 12.12 -13.06 4.16
CA SER A 66 13.02 -13.86 5.01
C SER A 66 14.06 -14.65 4.22
N GLU A 67 13.71 -15.06 2.99
CA GLU A 67 14.64 -15.75 2.10
C GLU A 67 15.71 -14.80 1.53
N LYS A 68 15.42 -13.50 1.45
CA LYS A 68 16.29 -12.50 0.81
C LYS A 68 17.12 -11.69 1.80
N VAL A 69 16.65 -11.52 3.04
CA VAL A 69 17.29 -10.71 4.07
C VAL A 69 17.99 -11.61 5.09
N GLU A 70 19.32 -11.60 5.08
CA GLU A 70 20.11 -12.36 6.05
C GLU A 70 19.82 -11.90 7.49
N GLY A 71 19.56 -12.86 8.39
CA GLY A 71 19.26 -12.58 9.80
C GLY A 71 17.84 -12.09 10.07
N PHE A 72 16.93 -12.11 9.08
CA PHE A 72 15.53 -11.75 9.29
C PHE A 72 14.79 -12.83 10.12
N ASP A 73 14.33 -12.44 11.30
CA ASP A 73 13.59 -13.32 12.21
C ASP A 73 12.10 -12.99 12.23
N LEU A 74 11.31 -13.77 11.48
CA LEU A 74 9.85 -13.71 11.49
C LEU A 74 9.25 -13.89 12.89
N SER A 75 9.85 -14.74 13.73
CA SER A 75 9.28 -15.11 15.02
C SER A 75 9.35 -13.97 16.03
N ASN A 76 10.36 -13.11 15.90
CA ASN A 76 10.53 -11.95 16.77
C ASN A 76 9.78 -10.69 16.27
N LEU A 77 9.25 -10.72 15.05
CA LEU A 77 8.60 -9.56 14.44
C LEU A 77 7.35 -9.10 15.22
N CYS A 78 6.67 -10.02 15.91
CA CYS A 78 5.52 -9.70 16.76
C CYS A 78 5.91 -8.89 18.02
N ASN A 79 7.19 -8.88 18.41
CA ASN A 79 7.70 -8.07 19.51
C ASN A 79 8.13 -6.66 19.05
N ASN A 80 8.08 -6.38 17.76
CA ASN A 80 8.30 -5.04 17.21
C ASN A 80 6.97 -4.27 17.20
N GLU A 81 6.82 -3.33 18.13
CA GLU A 81 5.61 -2.49 18.27
C GLU A 81 5.35 -1.60 17.05
N GLU A 82 6.42 -1.09 16.42
CA GLU A 82 6.34 -0.27 15.20
C GLU A 82 5.73 -1.09 14.06
N PHE A 83 6.32 -2.27 13.77
CA PHE A 83 5.80 -3.21 12.79
C PHE A 83 4.36 -3.60 13.09
N THR A 84 4.05 -3.94 14.35
CA THR A 84 2.71 -4.38 14.76
C THR A 84 1.68 -3.28 14.50
N THR A 85 2.02 -2.03 14.80
CA THR A 85 1.17 -0.86 14.54
C THR A 85 0.94 -0.66 13.05
N VAL A 86 1.98 -0.74 12.22
CA VAL A 86 1.86 -0.64 10.75
C VAL A 86 0.98 -1.77 10.21
N LEU A 87 1.23 -3.00 10.63
CA LEU A 87 0.47 -4.18 10.21
C LEU A 87 -1.02 -4.04 10.53
N MET A 88 -1.37 -3.57 11.73
CA MET A 88 -2.76 -3.37 12.14
C MET A 88 -3.45 -2.30 11.29
N ASN A 89 -2.82 -1.13 11.14
CA ASN A 89 -3.39 -0.02 10.35
C ASN A 89 -3.54 -0.40 8.87
N ALA A 90 -2.49 -0.97 8.27
CA ALA A 90 -2.49 -1.42 6.89
C ALA A 90 -3.58 -2.48 6.64
N SER A 91 -3.77 -3.43 7.57
CA SER A 91 -4.80 -4.45 7.45
C SER A 91 -6.22 -3.89 7.47
N GLN A 92 -6.51 -2.94 8.37
CA GLN A 92 -7.82 -2.27 8.41
C GLN A 92 -8.13 -1.52 7.11
N MET A 93 -7.12 -0.85 6.56
CA MET A 93 -7.24 -0.14 5.28
C MET A 93 -7.40 -1.11 4.11
N ALA A 94 -6.66 -2.22 4.10
CA ALA A 94 -6.67 -3.20 3.02
C ALA A 94 -8.01 -3.92 2.90
N ILE A 95 -8.59 -4.39 4.02
CA ILE A 95 -9.86 -5.14 4.03
C ILE A 95 -11.02 -4.31 3.44
N ARG A 96 -10.95 -2.98 3.58
CA ARG A 96 -11.96 -2.04 3.08
C ARG A 96 -11.68 -1.52 1.68
N ASN A 97 -10.61 -1.97 1.03
CA ASN A 97 -10.14 -1.44 -0.25
C ASN A 97 -10.03 -2.56 -1.29
N HIS A 98 -10.30 -2.23 -2.55
CA HIS A 98 -10.21 -3.17 -3.68
C HIS A 98 -9.18 -2.71 -4.74
N ASN A 99 -8.54 -1.56 -4.53
CA ASN A 99 -7.60 -1.00 -5.47
C ASN A 99 -6.22 -1.64 -5.29
N GLU A 100 -5.76 -2.43 -6.27
CA GLU A 100 -4.51 -3.18 -6.16
C GLU A 100 -3.27 -2.30 -5.96
N ILE A 101 -3.22 -1.09 -6.54
CA ILE A 101 -2.09 -0.15 -6.31
C ILE A 101 -2.02 0.22 -4.83
N LYS A 102 -3.17 0.45 -4.19
CA LYS A 102 -3.23 0.77 -2.75
C LYS A 102 -2.94 -0.44 -1.88
N LEU A 103 -3.43 -1.63 -2.26
CA LEU A 103 -3.15 -2.87 -1.53
C LEU A 103 -1.65 -3.22 -1.60
N GLU A 104 -1.02 -3.00 -2.74
CA GLU A 104 0.43 -3.19 -2.91
C GLU A 104 1.23 -2.16 -2.11
N ALA A 105 0.82 -0.89 -2.10
CA ALA A 105 1.42 0.15 -1.27
C ALA A 105 1.34 -0.19 0.23
N LEU A 106 0.18 -0.66 0.70
CA LEU A 106 -0.02 -1.11 2.08
C LEU A 106 0.86 -2.32 2.42
N LYS A 107 0.93 -3.32 1.52
CA LYS A 107 1.78 -4.49 1.70
C LYS A 107 3.23 -4.05 1.86
N ASN A 108 3.70 -3.19 0.98
CA ASN A 108 5.08 -2.71 1.00
C ASN A 108 5.39 -1.83 2.21
N ALA A 109 4.43 -1.05 2.72
CA ALA A 109 4.59 -0.33 3.98
C ALA A 109 4.84 -1.30 5.14
N VAL A 110 4.08 -2.40 5.22
CA VAL A 110 4.29 -3.47 6.22
C VAL A 110 5.69 -4.09 6.07
N LEU A 111 6.09 -4.46 4.86
CA LEU A 111 7.41 -5.07 4.64
C LEU A 111 8.56 -4.10 4.96
N ASN A 112 8.43 -2.83 4.61
CA ASN A 112 9.44 -1.82 4.95
C ASN A 112 9.54 -1.63 6.46
N SER A 113 8.42 -1.64 7.21
CA SER A 113 8.46 -1.58 8.69
C SER A 113 9.09 -2.83 9.34
N ALA A 114 9.14 -3.95 8.62
CA ALA A 114 9.77 -5.17 9.10
C ALA A 114 11.30 -5.15 9.01
N ILE A 115 11.86 -4.39 8.06
CA ILE A 115 13.32 -4.32 7.81
C ILE A 115 13.91 -3.00 8.28
N ARG A 116 13.18 -1.90 8.11
CA ARG A 116 13.60 -0.55 8.46
C ARG A 116 13.00 -0.23 9.80
N THR A 117 13.81 -0.37 10.84
CA THR A 117 13.58 0.29 12.12
C THR A 117 14.24 1.66 12.05
N ASN A 118 13.57 2.71 12.56
CA ASN A 118 14.01 4.12 12.65
C ASN A 118 13.35 5.14 11.70
N LEU A 119 12.17 4.86 11.11
CA LEU A 119 11.36 5.98 10.61
C LEU A 119 10.77 6.70 11.82
N ASP A 120 10.77 8.04 11.83
CA ASP A 120 10.09 8.79 12.88
C ASP A 120 8.60 8.40 12.93
N ASP A 121 8.07 8.11 14.13
CA ASP A 121 6.69 7.64 14.31
C ASP A 121 5.66 8.60 13.70
N THR A 122 5.90 9.91 13.79
CA THR A 122 5.01 10.93 13.22
C THR A 122 5.02 10.82 11.70
N ILE A 123 6.21 10.70 11.09
CA ILE A 123 6.36 10.54 9.64
C ILE A 123 5.71 9.23 9.18
N GLN A 124 5.93 8.13 9.90
CA GLN A 124 5.31 6.85 9.59
C GLN A 124 3.78 6.94 9.60
N PHE A 125 3.20 7.57 10.63
CA PHE A 125 1.76 7.76 10.71
C PHE A 125 1.24 8.66 9.57
N MET A 126 1.97 9.72 9.22
CA MET A 126 1.66 10.56 8.07
C MET A 126 1.64 9.77 6.76
N TYR A 127 2.63 8.90 6.53
CA TYR A 127 2.68 8.08 5.32
C TYR A 127 1.55 7.06 5.26
N LEU A 128 1.20 6.41 6.36
CA LEU A 128 0.04 5.51 6.40
C LEU A 128 -1.27 6.26 6.06
N ASN A 129 -1.47 7.45 6.63
CA ASN A 129 -2.62 8.29 6.30
C ASN A 129 -2.63 8.71 4.83
N TYR A 130 -1.46 9.03 4.25
CA TYR A 130 -1.35 9.33 2.83
C TYR A 130 -1.76 8.15 1.97
N ILE A 131 -1.40 6.90 2.32
CA ILE A 131 -1.90 5.73 1.58
C ILE A 131 -3.43 5.67 1.66
N SER A 132 -4.05 6.07 2.77
CA SER A 132 -5.50 6.08 2.93
C SER A 132 -6.18 7.14 2.05
N GLU A 133 -5.67 8.37 2.10
CA GLU A 133 -6.27 9.54 1.45
C GLU A 133 -6.01 9.56 -0.05
N LEU A 134 -4.81 9.19 -0.48
CA LEU A 134 -4.40 9.29 -1.88
C LEU A 134 -5.14 8.25 -2.73
N THR A 135 -5.61 8.68 -3.89
CA THR A 135 -6.17 7.78 -4.91
C THR A 135 -5.03 7.06 -5.65
N SER A 136 -5.35 6.01 -6.41
CA SER A 136 -4.35 5.37 -7.26
C SER A 136 -3.73 6.30 -8.30
N TRP A 137 -4.44 7.36 -8.71
CA TRP A 137 -3.88 8.36 -9.62
C TRP A 137 -2.81 9.21 -8.97
N HIS A 138 -2.97 9.57 -7.69
CA HIS A 138 -1.93 10.28 -6.96
C HIS A 138 -0.63 9.47 -6.91
N ILE A 139 -0.72 8.18 -6.57
CA ILE A 139 0.45 7.29 -6.48
C ILE A 139 1.12 7.12 -7.86
N GLN A 140 0.34 6.87 -8.92
CA GLN A 140 0.88 6.69 -10.27
C GLN A 140 1.52 7.96 -10.83
N ILE A 141 0.89 9.11 -10.62
CA ILE A 141 1.44 10.41 -11.05
C ILE A 141 2.70 10.73 -10.27
N LEU A 142 2.71 10.49 -8.96
CA LEU A 142 3.88 10.70 -8.12
C LEU A 142 5.06 9.82 -8.55
N ASP A 143 4.82 8.54 -8.86
CA ASP A 143 5.84 7.61 -9.38
C ASP A 143 6.39 8.04 -10.75
N LEU A 144 5.52 8.47 -11.67
CA LEU A 144 5.93 9.05 -12.95
C LEU A 144 6.87 10.23 -12.74
N PHE A 145 6.47 11.18 -11.89
CA PHE A 145 7.22 12.41 -11.65
C PHE A 145 8.49 12.22 -10.82
N ARG A 146 8.69 11.07 -10.19
CA ARG A 146 9.96 10.72 -9.53
C ARG A 146 11.09 10.64 -10.52
N ASN A 147 10.89 9.89 -11.60
CA ASN A 147 11.86 9.76 -12.68
C ASN A 147 11.12 9.47 -14.00
N PRO A 148 10.66 10.53 -14.70
CA PRO A 148 9.85 10.38 -15.91
C PRO A 148 10.51 9.49 -16.97
N THR A 149 11.81 9.69 -17.25
CA THR A 149 12.53 8.90 -18.25
C THR A 149 12.57 7.41 -17.88
N ASN A 150 12.91 7.08 -16.64
CA ASN A 150 12.94 5.68 -16.18
C ASN A 150 11.54 5.06 -16.14
N TRP A 151 10.51 5.86 -15.88
CA TRP A 151 9.13 5.39 -15.88
C TRP A 151 8.71 4.89 -17.27
N PHE A 152 9.02 5.63 -18.35
CA PHE A 152 8.75 5.19 -19.72
C PHE A 152 9.46 3.86 -20.05
N ILE A 153 10.73 3.73 -19.64
CA ILE A 153 11.52 2.50 -19.83
C ILE A 153 10.86 1.31 -19.11
N LYS A 154 10.55 1.46 -17.81
CA LYS A 154 9.94 0.40 -16.99
C LYS A 154 8.57 -0.04 -17.51
N ASN A 155 7.82 0.88 -18.12
CA ASN A 155 6.49 0.61 -18.66
C ASN A 155 6.51 0.18 -20.13
N ASN A 156 7.69 -0.08 -20.72
CA ASN A 156 7.85 -0.45 -22.13
C ASN A 156 7.18 0.54 -23.10
N LYS A 157 7.24 1.84 -22.76
CA LYS A 157 6.69 2.93 -23.58
C LYS A 157 7.84 3.73 -24.19
N ASN A 158 7.66 4.13 -25.45
CA ASN A 158 8.60 5.04 -26.09
C ASN A 158 8.57 6.39 -25.39
N LYS A 159 9.73 6.89 -24.97
CA LYS A 159 9.87 8.25 -24.46
C LYS A 159 9.56 9.22 -25.62
N PRO A 160 8.52 10.07 -25.48
CA PRO A 160 8.23 11.08 -26.50
C PRO A 160 9.35 12.12 -26.54
N SER A 161 9.63 12.66 -27.72
CA SER A 161 10.57 13.77 -27.87
C SER A 161 9.82 15.07 -28.08
N TYR A 162 10.26 16.11 -27.38
CA TYR A 162 9.65 17.44 -27.44
C TYR A 162 10.72 18.48 -27.77
N TYR A 163 10.45 19.36 -28.73
CA TYR A 163 11.27 20.55 -28.91
C TYR A 163 11.07 21.54 -27.74
N SER A 164 9.81 21.76 -27.38
CA SER A 164 9.37 22.51 -26.21
C SER A 164 7.95 22.08 -25.86
N GLY A 165 7.53 22.30 -24.61
CA GLY A 165 6.19 21.92 -24.19
C GLY A 165 6.00 22.04 -22.68
N ALA A 166 4.85 21.58 -22.22
CA ALA A 166 4.49 21.57 -20.81
C ALA A 166 4.56 20.14 -20.26
N PRO A 167 4.94 19.94 -18.98
CA PRO A 167 4.88 18.63 -18.32
C PRO A 167 3.54 17.90 -18.45
N ALA A 168 2.44 18.64 -18.62
CA ALA A 168 1.11 18.08 -18.88
C ALA A 168 1.08 17.18 -20.12
N HIS A 169 1.80 17.53 -21.19
CA HIS A 169 1.85 16.70 -22.41
C HIS A 169 2.52 15.36 -22.14
N MET A 170 3.62 15.36 -21.37
CA MET A 170 4.31 14.13 -20.98
C MET A 170 3.45 13.26 -20.06
N LEU A 171 2.69 13.87 -19.15
CA LEU A 171 1.72 13.15 -18.33
C LEU A 171 0.65 12.46 -19.19
N GLU A 172 0.10 13.16 -20.17
CA GLU A 172 -0.92 12.63 -21.07
C GLU A 172 -0.39 11.56 -22.03
N ASP A 173 0.88 11.63 -22.42
CA ASP A 173 1.56 10.58 -23.20
C ASP A 173 1.92 9.37 -22.35
N ALA A 174 2.24 9.58 -21.06
CA ALA A 174 2.43 8.51 -20.09
C ALA A 174 1.11 7.78 -19.79
N PHE A 175 0.00 8.51 -19.68
CA PHE A 175 -1.34 7.97 -19.38
C PHE A 175 -2.39 8.52 -20.36
N ASN A 176 -2.66 7.75 -21.42
CA ASN A 176 -3.62 8.13 -22.45
C ASN A 176 -5.04 8.40 -21.88
N GLU A 177 -5.39 7.77 -20.76
CA GLU A 177 -6.65 7.92 -20.05
C GLU A 177 -6.83 9.29 -19.40
N LEU A 178 -5.76 10.08 -19.29
CA LEU A 178 -5.77 11.46 -18.78
C LEU A 178 -5.91 12.51 -19.90
N LYS A 179 -5.82 12.11 -21.18
CA LYS A 179 -6.03 13.02 -22.31
C LYS A 179 -7.40 13.68 -22.23
N GLY A 180 -7.41 15.01 -22.28
CA GLY A 180 -8.64 15.81 -22.15
C GLY A 180 -9.22 15.89 -20.74
N LYS A 181 -8.51 15.42 -19.70
CA LYS A 181 -8.95 15.47 -18.29
C LYS A 181 -8.14 16.47 -17.46
N LYS A 182 -7.91 17.66 -18.03
CA LYS A 182 -7.05 18.70 -17.44
C LYS A 182 -7.44 19.07 -16.02
N GLU A 183 -8.73 19.29 -15.79
CA GLU A 183 -9.27 19.67 -14.49
C GLU A 183 -8.99 18.60 -13.45
N PHE A 184 -9.13 17.32 -13.83
CA PHE A 184 -8.93 16.18 -12.94
C PHE A 184 -7.46 16.01 -12.51
N TYR A 185 -6.52 15.98 -13.46
CA TYR A 185 -5.12 15.81 -13.08
C TYR A 185 -4.56 17.07 -12.41
N ASN A 186 -5.09 18.26 -12.70
CA ASN A 186 -4.69 19.48 -11.97
C ASN A 186 -5.06 19.40 -10.48
N LEU A 187 -6.22 18.83 -10.13
CA LEU A 187 -6.59 18.59 -8.73
C LEU A 187 -5.58 17.66 -8.04
N ILE A 188 -5.21 16.56 -8.70
CA ILE A 188 -4.23 15.60 -8.17
C ILE A 188 -2.86 16.26 -7.97
N ILE A 189 -2.39 17.04 -8.94
CA ILE A 189 -1.10 17.74 -8.84
C ILE A 189 -1.13 18.75 -7.69
N LYS A 190 -2.23 19.49 -7.54
CA LYS A 190 -2.40 20.45 -6.45
C LYS A 190 -2.42 19.76 -5.09
N ASP A 191 -3.09 18.60 -4.97
CA ASP A 191 -3.13 17.81 -3.74
C ASP A 191 -1.75 17.25 -3.37
N LEU A 192 -1.02 16.70 -4.35
CA LEU A 192 0.35 16.21 -4.15
C LEU A 192 1.32 17.34 -3.77
N TYR A 193 1.16 18.52 -4.37
CA TYR A 193 1.93 19.72 -4.03
C TYR A 193 1.62 20.20 -2.60
N ASN A 194 0.34 20.31 -2.24
CA ASN A 194 -0.10 20.75 -0.91
C ASN A 194 0.35 19.78 0.21
N LYS A 195 0.46 18.48 -0.10
CA LYS A 195 1.01 17.46 0.80
C LYS A 195 2.54 17.43 0.84
N GLY A 196 3.21 18.31 0.09
CA GLY A 196 4.67 18.41 0.02
C GLY A 196 5.34 17.26 -0.72
N LEU A 197 4.61 16.46 -1.50
CA LEU A 197 5.13 15.31 -2.24
C LEU A 197 5.70 15.71 -3.62
N LEU A 198 5.15 16.77 -4.22
CA LEU A 198 5.66 17.39 -5.45
C LEU A 198 6.19 18.81 -5.21
N ASN A 199 7.14 19.24 -6.03
CA ASN A 199 7.73 20.58 -6.03
C ASN A 199 7.11 21.53 -7.07
N ILE A 200 6.09 21.08 -7.79
CA ILE A 200 5.43 21.83 -8.86
C ILE A 200 3.92 21.91 -8.61
N GLU A 201 3.37 23.11 -8.71
CA GLU A 201 1.93 23.36 -8.49
C GLU A 201 1.11 23.23 -9.78
N SER A 202 1.73 23.48 -10.94
CA SER A 202 1.07 23.48 -12.25
C SER A 202 1.93 22.83 -13.32
N LEU A 203 1.32 21.98 -14.15
CA LEU A 203 2.00 21.27 -15.23
C LEU A 203 1.99 22.03 -16.57
N HIS A 204 1.47 23.27 -16.60
CA HIS A 204 1.18 24.00 -17.85
C HIS A 204 2.29 24.98 -18.26
N THR A 205 3.36 25.10 -17.48
CA THR A 205 4.48 25.99 -17.78
C THR A 205 5.30 25.44 -18.95
N MET A 206 5.54 26.29 -19.95
CA MET A 206 6.39 25.96 -21.10
C MET A 206 7.85 25.81 -20.66
N MET A 207 8.50 24.75 -21.14
CA MET A 207 9.89 24.45 -20.87
C MET A 207 10.52 23.62 -22.00
N THR A 208 11.83 23.45 -21.93
CA THR A 208 12.59 22.54 -22.80
C THR A 208 12.30 21.08 -22.44
N GLU A 209 12.68 20.15 -23.32
CA GLU A 209 12.56 18.70 -23.08
C GLU A 209 13.14 18.28 -21.72
N ASN A 210 14.34 18.78 -21.38
CA ASN A 210 14.98 18.50 -20.09
C ASN A 210 14.13 18.96 -18.91
N GLY A 211 13.42 20.09 -19.05
CA GLY A 211 12.47 20.54 -18.05
C GLY A 211 11.25 19.62 -17.96
N ILE A 212 10.69 19.20 -19.09
CA ILE A 212 9.49 18.33 -19.13
C ILE A 212 9.75 17.02 -18.38
N PHE A 213 10.94 16.44 -18.55
CA PHE A 213 11.33 15.17 -17.94
C PHE A 213 12.10 15.30 -16.63
N ALA A 214 12.25 16.51 -16.08
CA ALA A 214 12.90 16.69 -14.78
C ALA A 214 12.06 16.05 -13.66
N SER A 215 12.74 15.54 -12.63
CA SER A 215 12.06 15.04 -11.43
C SER A 215 11.27 16.17 -10.76
N ARG A 216 10.04 15.87 -10.36
CA ARG A 216 9.15 16.80 -9.64
C ARG A 216 8.83 16.36 -8.23
N THR A 217 9.36 15.23 -7.77
CA THR A 217 9.20 14.79 -6.39
C THR A 217 10.11 15.57 -5.46
N THR A 218 9.63 15.88 -4.26
CA THR A 218 10.46 16.40 -3.17
C THR A 218 11.26 15.26 -2.52
N GLN A 219 12.18 15.58 -1.60
CA GLN A 219 12.80 14.56 -0.75
C GLN A 219 11.74 13.77 0.02
N PHE A 220 10.80 14.45 0.66
CA PHE A 220 9.70 13.83 1.40
C PHE A 220 8.81 12.95 0.50
N GLY A 221 8.58 13.38 -0.75
CA GLY A 221 7.90 12.58 -1.76
C GLY A 221 8.66 11.32 -2.14
N ASN A 222 9.99 11.41 -2.29
CA ASN A 222 10.83 10.24 -2.57
C ASN A 222 10.87 9.25 -1.41
N GLU A 223 10.94 9.75 -0.17
CA GLU A 223 10.86 8.94 1.05
C GLU A 223 9.51 8.22 1.16
N PHE A 224 8.40 8.92 0.89
CA PHE A 224 7.07 8.31 0.81
C PHE A 224 7.00 7.22 -0.26
N ILE A 225 7.50 7.46 -1.48
CA ILE A 225 7.51 6.44 -2.54
C ILE A 225 8.34 5.23 -2.10
N ASN A 226 9.49 5.43 -1.46
CA ASN A 226 10.33 4.36 -0.93
C ASN A 226 9.64 3.56 0.19
N TYR A 227 8.78 4.22 1.00
CA TYR A 227 8.00 3.58 2.05
C TYR A 227 6.92 2.65 1.48
N ILE A 228 6.32 3.01 0.34
CA ILE A 228 5.24 2.22 -0.30
C ILE A 228 5.73 1.32 -1.46
N SER A 229 7.02 1.32 -1.75
CA SER A 229 7.64 0.46 -2.77
C SER A 229 8.20 -0.80 -2.13
N SER A 230 8.34 -1.87 -2.91
CA SER A 230 8.99 -3.10 -2.44
C SER A 230 10.31 -2.77 -1.72
N PRO A 231 10.60 -3.41 -0.58
CA PRO A 231 11.83 -3.16 0.16
C PRO A 231 13.06 -3.30 -0.74
N ILE A 232 14.00 -2.36 -0.58
CA ILE A 232 15.32 -2.46 -1.17
C ILE A 232 16.14 -3.31 -0.20
N ILE A 233 16.55 -4.49 -0.68
CA ILE A 233 17.29 -5.51 0.07
C ILE A 233 18.75 -5.42 -0.35
#